data_AF-E6X5S2-F1
#
_entry.id   AF-E6X5S2-F1
#
_cell.length_a   1.000
_cell.length_b   1.000
_cell.length_c   1.000
_cell.angle_alpha   90.00
_cell.angle_beta   90.00
_cell.angle_gamma   90.00
#
_symmetry.space_group_name_H-M   'P 1'
#
loop_
_entity.id
_entity.type
_entity.pdbx_description
1 polymer ?
#
loop_
_entity_poly.entity_id
_entity_poly.type
_entity_poly.pdbx_seq_one_letter_code
_entity_poly.pdbx_strand_id
1 'polypeptide(L)'
;MELNKELRFEIMVTFPEVLEKAIKNHNEFNGTDFEITETIYDEVPFCKLKVTKYETSDIFGLGYKLAALQYRMREEGEIDW
;
A
#
# COMPACT_ATOMS: atom_id res chain seq x y z
N MET A 1 -7.46 25.24 1.05
CA MET A 1 -7.03 23.84 0.86
C MET A 1 -6.85 23.66 -0.63
N GLU A 2 -5.62 23.46 -1.10
CA GLU A 2 -5.36 23.26 -2.53
C GLU A 2 -6.05 21.98 -3.02
N LEU A 3 -6.70 22.09 -4.19
CA LEU A 3 -7.43 21.02 -4.85
C LEU A 3 -6.51 19.83 -5.17
N ASN A 4 -6.94 18.63 -4.76
CA ASN A 4 -6.73 17.32 -5.41
C ASN A 4 -5.56 17.21 -6.40
N LYS A 5 -4.32 17.43 -5.94
CA LYS A 5 -3.17 16.95 -6.71
C LYS A 5 -3.07 15.46 -6.47
N GLU A 6 -3.43 14.70 -7.50
CA GLU A 6 -3.10 13.29 -7.58
C GLU A 6 -1.62 13.12 -7.20
N LEU A 7 -1.39 12.36 -6.13
CA LEU A 7 -0.05 11.98 -5.73
C LEU A 7 0.29 10.67 -6.42
N ARG A 8 1.45 10.63 -7.07
CA ARG A 8 2.03 9.42 -7.65
C ARG A 8 3.36 9.14 -6.99
N PHE A 9 3.57 7.89 -6.60
CA PHE A 9 4.80 7.46 -5.95
C PHE A 9 5.05 5.98 -6.20
N GLU A 10 6.27 5.54 -5.93
CA GLU A 10 6.70 4.17 -6.10
C GLU A 10 7.16 3.63 -4.75
N ILE A 11 6.82 2.37 -4.47
CA ILE A 11 7.29 1.65 -3.29
C ILE A 11 7.83 0.28 -3.69
N MET A 12 8.88 -0.13 -2.99
CA MET A 12 9.43 -1.46 -3.07
C MET A 12 8.69 -2.36 -2.08
N VAL A 13 8.17 -3.50 -2.53
CA VAL A 13 7.42 -4.44 -1.69
C VAL A 13 7.77 -5.88 -2.03
N THR A 14 7.91 -6.72 -1.00
CA THR A 14 8.20 -8.16 -1.20
C THR A 14 7.01 -8.90 -1.80
N PHE A 15 5.78 -8.56 -1.37
CA PHE A 15 4.56 -9.26 -1.73
C PHE A 15 3.50 -8.25 -2.23
N PRO A 16 3.42 -7.96 -3.54
CA PRO A 16 2.44 -7.05 -4.12
C PRO A 16 0.98 -7.37 -3.76
N GLU A 17 0.65 -8.64 -3.63
CA GLU A 17 -0.68 -9.13 -3.23
C GLU A 17 -1.05 -8.75 -1.79
N VAL A 18 -0.06 -8.66 -0.89
CA VAL A 18 -0.27 -8.20 0.48
C VAL A 18 -0.47 -6.69 0.51
N LEU A 19 0.24 -5.96 -0.35
CA LEU A 19 0.02 -4.52 -0.55
C LEU A 19 -1.40 -4.25 -1.06
N GLU A 20 -1.90 -5.02 -2.04
CA GLU A 20 -3.27 -4.87 -2.55
C GLU A 20 -4.32 -5.04 -1.44
N LYS A 21 -4.16 -6.05 -0.59
CA LYS A 21 -5.01 -6.27 0.59
C LYS A 21 -4.92 -5.11 1.59
N ALA A 22 -3.71 -4.61 1.84
CA ALA A 22 -3.50 -3.47 2.75
C ALA A 22 -4.16 -2.19 2.21
N ILE A 23 -4.03 -1.92 0.90
CA ILE A 23 -4.67 -0.78 0.23
C ILE A 23 -6.19 -0.87 0.35
N LYS A 24 -6.78 -2.02 0.05
CA LYS A 24 -8.23 -2.22 0.17
C LYS A 24 -8.72 -1.90 1.57
N ASN A 25 -8.10 -2.51 2.59
CA ASN A 25 -8.47 -2.30 3.99
C ASN A 25 -8.27 -0.83 4.42
N HIS A 26 -7.21 -0.19 3.93
CA HIS A 26 -6.93 1.20 4.27
C HIS A 26 -7.95 2.15 3.62
N ASN A 27 -8.25 1.97 2.33
CA ASN A 27 -9.26 2.75 1.62
C ASN A 27 -10.64 2.64 2.28
N GLU A 28 -11.06 1.41 2.63
CA GLU A 28 -12.35 1.17 3.29
C GLU A 28 -12.45 1.84 4.67
N PHE A 29 -11.37 1.82 5.46
CA PHE A 29 -11.37 2.39 6.81
C PHE A 29 -11.19 3.91 6.83
N ASN A 30 -10.33 4.45 5.96
CA ASN A 30 -9.94 5.86 5.98
C ASN A 30 -10.72 6.73 4.98
N GLY A 31 -11.48 6.12 4.06
CA GLY A 31 -12.17 6.85 2.98
C GLY A 31 -11.21 7.39 1.91
N THR A 32 -10.05 6.77 1.75
CA THR A 32 -9.04 7.10 0.74
C THR A 32 -9.23 6.28 -0.54
N ASP A 33 -8.44 6.59 -1.58
CA ASP A 33 -8.55 5.95 -2.90
C ASP A 33 -7.19 5.55 -3.49
N PHE A 34 -6.32 4.99 -2.65
CA PHE A 34 -5.05 4.45 -3.13
C PHE A 34 -5.30 3.35 -4.18
N GLU A 35 -4.53 3.37 -5.26
CA GLU A 35 -4.61 2.40 -6.35
C GLU A 35 -3.20 2.05 -6.84
N ILE A 36 -2.92 0.76 -7.02
CA ILE A 36 -1.72 0.29 -7.72
C ILE A 36 -2.00 0.46 -9.22
N THR A 37 -1.17 1.27 -9.88
CA THR A 37 -1.27 1.55 -11.32
C THR A 37 -0.35 0.67 -12.16
N GLU A 38 0.74 0.18 -11.58
CA GLU A 38 1.70 -0.70 -12.23
C GLU A 38 2.44 -1.51 -11.17
N THR A 39 2.71 -2.78 -11.47
CA THR A 39 3.62 -3.64 -10.70
C THR A 39 4.74 -4.12 -11.62
N ILE A 40 5.98 -3.80 -11.24
CA ILE A 40 7.19 -4.21 -11.94
C ILE A 40 7.79 -5.38 -11.15
N TYR A 41 7.77 -6.57 -11.76
CA TYR A 41 8.35 -7.78 -11.18
C TYR A 41 9.82 -7.91 -11.61
N ASP A 42 10.72 -7.36 -10.80
CA ASP A 42 12.18 -7.55 -10.91
C ASP A 42 12.68 -8.43 -9.73
N GLU A 43 13.99 -8.46 -9.42
CA GLU A 43 14.54 -9.17 -8.26
C GLU A 43 13.82 -8.80 -6.94
N VAL A 44 13.37 -7.55 -6.82
CA VAL A 44 12.43 -7.10 -5.79
C VAL A 44 11.28 -6.36 -6.48
N PRO A 45 10.00 -6.72 -6.21
CA PRO A 45 8.89 -6.03 -6.85
C PRO A 45 8.77 -4.55 -6.47
N PHE A 46 8.44 -3.72 -7.47
CA PHE A 46 8.07 -2.33 -7.29
C PHE A 46 6.62 -2.11 -7.68
N CYS A 47 5.88 -1.37 -6.86
CA CYS A 47 4.52 -0.96 -7.15
C CYS A 47 4.45 0.56 -7.29
N LYS A 48 3.86 1.03 -8.39
CA LYS A 48 3.53 2.45 -8.58
C LYS A 48 2.11 2.71 -8.13
N LEU A 49 1.95 3.61 -7.18
CA LEU A 49 0.66 3.98 -6.61
C LEU A 49 0.23 5.36 -7.06
N LYS A 50 -1.07 5.56 -7.14
CA LYS A 50 -1.70 6.88 -7.18
C LYS A 50 -2.73 7.02 -6.06
N VAL A 51 -3.01 8.26 -5.66
CA VAL A 51 -4.08 8.60 -4.70
C VAL A 51 -4.53 10.04 -4.92
N THR A 52 -5.83 10.31 -4.78
CA THR A 52 -6.41 11.66 -4.92
C THR A 52 -7.12 12.14 -3.65
N LYS A 53 -7.60 11.21 -2.83
CA LYS A 53 -8.25 11.44 -1.54
C LYS A 53 -7.35 10.89 -0.44
N TYR A 54 -6.56 11.77 0.18
CA TYR A 54 -5.66 11.41 1.26
C TYR A 54 -5.29 12.62 2.10
N GLU A 55 -4.92 12.36 3.34
CA GLU A 55 -4.04 13.20 4.12
C GLU A 55 -2.62 12.63 4.07
N THR A 56 -1.59 13.46 4.29
CA THR A 56 -0.19 13.00 4.30
C THR A 56 0.04 11.87 5.32
N SER A 57 -0.72 11.85 6.42
CA SER A 57 -0.72 10.80 7.42
C SER A 57 -1.13 9.43 6.87
N ASP A 58 -1.98 9.37 5.85
CA ASP A 58 -2.46 8.12 5.25
C ASP A 58 -1.34 7.36 4.53
N ILE A 59 -0.33 8.05 4.00
CA ILE A 59 0.84 7.41 3.37
C ILE A 59 1.59 6.57 4.42
N PHE A 60 1.87 7.17 5.58
CA PHE A 60 2.53 6.48 6.69
C PHE A 60 1.61 5.42 7.31
N GLY A 61 0.31 5.71 7.41
CA GLY A 61 -0.69 4.78 7.91
C GLY A 61 -0.82 3.53 7.04
N LEU A 62 -0.76 3.66 5.72
CA LEU A 62 -0.74 2.52 4.79
C LEU A 62 0.51 1.67 5.00
N GLY A 63 1.70 2.30 5.10
CA GLY A 63 2.95 1.59 5.38
C GLY A 63 2.92 0.81 6.71
N TYR A 64 2.40 1.43 7.77
CA TYR A 64 2.25 0.77 9.08
C TYR A 64 1.29 -0.43 9.01
N LYS A 65 0.12 -0.27 8.38
CA LYS A 65 -0.86 -1.35 8.25
C LYS A 65 -0.33 -2.51 7.39
N LEU A 66 0.44 -2.20 6.34
CA LEU A 66 1.11 -3.22 5.53
C LEU A 66 2.09 -4.05 6.36
N ALA A 67 2.96 -3.38 7.13
CA ALA A 67 3.92 -4.07 7.99
C ALA A 67 3.22 -4.93 9.06
N ALA A 68 2.18 -4.41 9.70
CA ALA A 68 1.39 -5.16 10.67
C ALA A 68 0.69 -6.38 10.03
N LEU A 69 0.17 -6.24 8.81
CA LEU A 69 -0.45 -7.33 8.07
C LEU A 69 0.57 -8.42 7.72
N GLN A 70 1.74 -8.04 7.21
CA GLN A 70 2.82 -8.98 6.91
C GLN A 70 3.30 -9.73 8.15
N TYR A 71 3.49 -9.00 9.26
CA TYR A 71 3.89 -9.62 10.52
C TYR A 71 2.88 -10.67 11.00
N ARG A 72 1.58 -10.34 10.98
CA ARG A 72 0.50 -11.30 11.30
C ARG A 72 0.51 -12.52 10.37
N MET A 73 0.63 -12.30 9.06
CA MET A 73 0.64 -13.38 8.06
C MET A 73 1.83 -14.32 8.27
N ARG A 74 2.99 -13.81 8.70
CA ARG A 74 4.11 -14.67 9.08
C ARG A 74 3.83 -15.48 10.33
N GLU A 75 3.28 -14.86 11.38
CA GLU A 75 2.92 -15.60 12.60
C GLU A 75 1.91 -16.72 12.32
N GLU A 76 1.06 -16.54 11.31
CA GLU A 76 0.09 -17.52 10.82
C GLU A 76 0.70 -18.54 9.83
N GLY A 77 1.96 -18.37 9.41
CA GLY A 77 2.66 -19.23 8.45
C GLY A 77 2.20 -19.06 6.99
N GLU A 78 1.51 -17.97 6.66
CA GLU A 78 1.03 -17.67 5.30
C GLU A 78 2.12 -17.11 4.39
N ILE A 79 3.11 -16.43 4.99
CA ILE A 79 4.30 -15.91 4.29
C ILE A 79 5.57 -16.24 5.08
N ASP A 80 6.66 -16.45 4.35
CA ASP A 80 8.02 -16.58 4.91
C ASP A 80 8.96 -15.70 4.09
N TRP A 81 9.99 -15.16 4.72
CA TRP A 81 10.92 -14.21 4.12
C TRP A 81 12.37 -14.66 4.17
#